data_AF-A0A1J8R8Z5-F1
#
_entry.id   AF-A0A1J8R8Z5-F1
#
_cell.length_a   1.000
_cell.length_b   1.000
_cell.length_c   1.000
_cell.angle_alpha   90.00
_cell.angle_beta   90.00
_cell.angle_gamma   90.00
#
_symmetry.space_group_name_H-M   'P 1'
#
loop_
_entity.id
_entity.type
_entity.pdbx_description
1 polymer ?
#
loop_
_entity_poly.entity_id
_entity_poly.type
_entity_poly.pdbx_seq_one_letter_code
_entity_poly.pdbx_strand_id
1 'polypeptide(L)'
;NEAAVHLAQLKPKSLLITTRDEVKCKQAKADIETRSGMTGIESWPLELTSFDSVRSFVNNFEAKGCTVDALIANAGVFTRNYAKTSDGYETT
;
A
#
# COMPACT_ATOMS: atom_id res chain seq x y z
N ASN A 1 7.78 6.02 5.06
CA ASN A 1 6.52 5.61 5.68
C ASN A 1 6.85 5.12 7.08
N GLU A 2 6.77 5.98 8.10
CA GLU A 2 7.26 5.68 9.45
C GLU A 2 6.47 4.56 10.14
N ALA A 3 5.16 4.48 9.90
CA ALA A 3 4.34 3.38 10.41
C ALA A 3 4.84 2.02 9.90
N ALA A 4 5.13 1.92 8.59
CA ALA A 4 5.65 0.68 8.00
C ALA A 4 7.06 0.32 8.52
N VAL A 5 7.94 1.31 8.70
CA VAL A 5 9.28 1.08 9.30
C VAL A 5 9.15 0.58 10.73
N HIS A 6 8.30 1.23 11.54
CA HIS A 6 8.10 0.83 12.92
C HIS A 6 7.52 -0.59 13.03
N LEU A 7 6.50 -0.92 12.22
CA LEU A 7 5.94 -2.27 12.19
C LEU A 7 6.97 -3.30 11.74
N ALA A 8 7.77 -3.00 10.71
CA ALA A 8 8.83 -3.90 10.27
C ALA A 8 9.88 -4.18 11.36
N GLN A 9 10.19 -3.18 12.20
CA GLN A 9 11.08 -3.36 13.36
C GLN A 9 10.50 -4.28 14.44
N LEU A 10 9.17 -4.39 14.54
CA LEU A 10 8.50 -5.36 15.41
C LEU A 10 8.57 -6.80 14.84
N LYS A 11 9.09 -6.97 13.62
CA LYS A 11 9.28 -8.26 12.92
C LYS A 11 8.01 -9.12 12.88
N PRO A 12 6.89 -8.60 12.31
CA PRO A 12 5.69 -9.39 12.13
C PRO A 12 5.98 -10.59 11.21
N LYS A 13 5.12 -11.61 11.29
CA LYS A 13 5.21 -12.80 10.42
C LYS A 13 5.20 -12.41 8.93
N SER A 14 4.40 -11.42 8.56
CA SER A 14 4.34 -10.86 7.22
C SER A 14 4.05 -9.35 7.28
N LEU A 15 4.53 -8.63 6.29
CA LEU A 15 4.21 -7.22 6.09
C LEU A 15 4.02 -6.98 4.60
N LEU A 16 2.81 -6.56 4.22
CA LEU A 16 2.47 -6.10 2.87
C LEU A 16 2.30 -4.58 2.92
N ILE A 17 3.06 -3.87 2.10
CA ILE A 17 2.89 -2.43 1.90
C ILE A 17 2.30 -2.15 0.52
N THR A 18 1.64 -1.00 0.39
CA THR A 18 1.08 -0.56 -0.88
C THR A 18 1.54 0.84 -1.24
N THR A 19 1.75 1.07 -2.54
CA THR A 19 1.92 2.41 -3.10
C THR A 19 1.18 2.51 -4.44
N ARG A 20 1.12 3.69 -5.05
CA ARG A 20 0.32 3.91 -6.28
C ARG A 20 0.85 3.20 -7.53
N ASP A 21 2.13 2.84 -7.57
CA ASP A 21 2.74 2.26 -8.74
C ASP A 21 3.91 1.31 -8.40
N GLU A 22 4.27 0.46 -9.37
CA GLU A 22 5.34 -0.53 -9.26
C GLU A 22 6.71 0.05 -8.89
N VAL A 23 7.03 1.24 -9.42
CA VAL A 23 8.34 1.88 -9.18
C VAL A 23 8.43 2.33 -7.73
N LYS A 24 7.39 3.00 -7.24
CA LYS A 24 7.30 3.41 -5.83
C LYS A 24 7.22 2.24 -4.88
N CYS A 25 6.60 1.12 -5.27
CA CYS A 25 6.57 -0.09 -4.45
C CYS A 25 7.99 -0.61 -4.21
N LYS A 26 8.79 -0.75 -5.28
CA LYS A 26 10.18 -1.21 -5.19
C LYS A 26 11.04 -0.28 -4.34
N GLN A 27 10.89 1.03 -4.53
CA GLN A 27 11.63 2.03 -3.75
C GLN A 27 11.24 2.01 -2.27
N ALA A 28 9.94 1.98 -1.96
CA ALA A 28 9.44 1.95 -0.59
C ALA A 28 9.86 0.67 0.14
N LYS A 29 9.77 -0.48 -0.53
CA LYS A 29 10.25 -1.75 0.00
C LYS A 29 11.73 -1.66 0.37
N ALA A 30 12.58 -1.24 -0.56
CA ALA A 30 14.03 -1.16 -0.33
C ALA A 30 14.38 -0.19 0.83
N ASP A 31 13.72 0.97 0.89
CA ASP A 31 13.87 1.93 2.00
C ASP A 31 13.49 1.31 3.34
N ILE A 32 12.32 0.68 3.42
CA ILE A 32 11.82 0.10 4.68
C ILE A 32 12.68 -1.08 5.12
N GLU A 33 13.07 -1.99 4.22
CA GLU A 33 13.96 -3.11 4.56
C GLU A 33 15.31 -2.60 5.08
N THR A 34 15.89 -1.58 4.43
CA THR A 34 17.15 -0.95 4.86
C THR A 34 17.02 -0.34 6.26
N ARG A 35 15.94 0.38 6.53
CA ARG A 35 15.74 1.13 7.79
C ARG A 35 15.28 0.27 8.96
N SER A 36 14.58 -0.83 8.69
CA SER A 36 14.02 -1.71 9.72
C SER A 36 14.88 -2.94 10.02
N GLY A 37 15.71 -3.36 9.06
CA GLY A 37 16.45 -4.63 9.14
C GLY A 37 15.57 -5.88 8.92
N MET A 38 14.28 -5.71 8.60
CA MET A 38 13.41 -6.80 8.16
C MET A 38 13.65 -7.06 6.66
N THR A 39 13.57 -8.32 6.26
CA THR A 39 13.64 -8.72 4.84
C THR A 39 12.36 -9.46 4.45
N GLY A 40 12.10 -9.54 3.15
CA GLY A 40 10.94 -10.27 2.64
C GLY A 40 9.64 -9.48 2.76
N ILE A 41 9.72 -8.15 2.86
CA ILE A 41 8.53 -7.29 2.82
C ILE A 41 7.89 -7.41 1.43
N GLU A 42 6.59 -7.66 1.37
CA GLU A 42 5.85 -7.63 0.12
C GLU A 42 5.38 -6.20 -0.19
N SER A 43 5.39 -5.82 -1.47
CA SER A 43 4.94 -4.50 -1.91
C SER A 43 4.15 -4.61 -3.19
N TRP A 44 2.88 -4.22 -3.19
CA TRP A 44 2.02 -4.30 -4.37
C TRP A 44 1.43 -2.92 -4.73
N PRO A 45 1.20 -2.64 -6.03
CA PRO A 45 0.54 -1.42 -6.45
C PRO A 45 -0.93 -1.41 -6.01
N LEU A 46 -1.41 -0.25 -5.55
CA LEU A 46 -2.79 0.04 -5.20
C LEU A 46 -3.08 1.53 -5.45
N GLU A 47 -3.94 1.82 -6.42
CA GLU A 47 -4.41 3.17 -6.71
C GLU A 47 -5.80 3.36 -6.13
N LEU A 48 -5.88 4.06 -4.99
CA LEU A 48 -7.14 4.25 -4.27
C LEU A 48 -8.14 5.15 -5.00
N THR A 49 -7.70 5.94 -5.99
CA THR A 49 -8.60 6.73 -6.84
C THR A 49 -9.28 5.90 -7.94
N SER A 50 -9.03 4.59 -8.03
CA SER A 50 -9.65 3.69 -9.01
C SER A 50 -10.27 2.47 -8.34
N PHE A 51 -11.58 2.30 -8.46
CA PHE A 51 -12.25 1.13 -7.88
C PHE A 51 -11.84 -0.18 -8.54
N ASP A 52 -11.49 -0.18 -9.82
CA ASP A 52 -10.97 -1.35 -10.50
C ASP A 52 -9.59 -1.75 -9.98
N SER A 53 -8.73 -0.78 -9.64
CA SER A 53 -7.46 -1.06 -8.97
C SER A 53 -7.68 -1.70 -7.61
N VAL A 54 -8.60 -1.17 -6.80
CA VAL A 54 -8.95 -1.73 -5.48
C VAL A 54 -9.47 -3.16 -5.60
N ARG A 55 -10.43 -3.41 -6.49
CA ARG A 55 -10.99 -4.76 -6.72
C ARG A 55 -9.91 -5.74 -7.19
N SER A 56 -9.05 -5.32 -8.11
CA SER A 56 -7.96 -6.16 -8.63
C SER A 56 -6.95 -6.51 -7.53
N PHE A 57 -6.62 -5.56 -6.67
CA PHE A 57 -5.76 -5.77 -5.51
C PHE A 57 -6.36 -6.81 -4.55
N VAL A 58 -7.64 -6.67 -4.19
CA VAL A 58 -8.33 -7.60 -3.29
C VAL A 58 -8.42 -9.00 -3.91
N ASN A 59 -8.77 -9.11 -5.19
CA ASN A 59 -8.82 -10.40 -5.89
C ASN A 59 -7.46 -11.12 -5.85
N ASN A 60 -6.36 -10.40 -6.05
CA ASN A 60 -5.01 -10.97 -5.95
C ASN A 60 -4.64 -11.33 -4.49
N PHE A 61 -5.04 -10.50 -3.53
CA PHE A 61 -4.86 -10.76 -2.10
C PHE A 61 -5.55 -12.06 -1.67
N GLU A 62 -6.81 -12.25 -2.07
CA GLU A 62 -7.60 -13.45 -1.79
C GLU A 62 -7.05 -14.67 -2.54
N ALA A 63 -6.72 -14.54 -3.81
CA ALA A 63 -6.17 -15.63 -4.62
C ALA A 63 -4.84 -16.18 -4.07
N LYS A 64 -4.05 -15.33 -3.40
CA LYS A 64 -2.82 -15.72 -2.71
C LYS A 64 -3.04 -16.32 -1.31
N GLY A 65 -4.28 -16.37 -0.84
CA GLY A 65 -4.62 -16.88 0.50
C GLY A 65 -4.07 -16.00 1.62
N CYS A 66 -3.88 -14.70 1.36
CA CYS A 66 -3.39 -13.77 2.38
C CYS A 66 -4.43 -13.59 3.49
N THR A 67 -3.95 -13.28 4.70
CA THR A 67 -4.78 -12.99 5.87
C THR A 67 -4.39 -11.63 6.43
N VAL A 68 -5.32 -10.94 7.09
CA VAL A 68 -5.12 -9.61 7.66
C VAL A 68 -5.41 -9.64 9.15
N ASP A 69 -4.37 -9.50 9.97
CA ASP A 69 -4.51 -9.25 11.40
C ASP A 69 -4.78 -7.77 11.68
N ALA A 70 -4.21 -6.87 10.86
CA ALA A 70 -4.39 -5.43 10.96
C ALA A 70 -4.27 -4.74 9.59
N LEU A 71 -5.07 -3.70 9.39
CA LEU A 71 -5.02 -2.83 8.21
C LEU A 71 -4.74 -1.38 8.65
N ILE A 72 -3.79 -0.74 7.96
CA ILE A 72 -3.46 0.68 8.20
C ILE A 72 -3.81 1.49 6.96
N ALA A 73 -5.00 2.12 6.99
CA ALA A 73 -5.46 3.02 5.95
C ALA A 73 -4.81 4.42 6.08
N ASN A 74 -3.51 4.50 5.84
CA ASN A 74 -2.73 5.74 6.00
C ASN A 74 -2.73 6.65 4.76
N ALA A 75 -2.97 6.11 3.57
CA ALA A 75 -2.88 6.90 2.34
C ALA A 75 -3.94 7.99 2.32
N GLY A 76 -3.51 9.23 2.09
CA GLY A 76 -4.38 10.40 1.97
C GLY A 76 -3.80 11.39 0.98
N VAL A 77 -4.69 12.15 0.33
CA VAL A 77 -4.33 13.24 -0.59
C VAL A 77 -5.01 14.51 -0.08
N PHE A 78 -4.29 15.63 -0.16
CA PHE A 78 -4.86 16.96 0.04
C PHE A 78 -4.58 17.78 -1.21
N THR A 79 -5.60 18.35 -1.82
CA THR A 79 -5.48 19.25 -2.97
C THR A 79 -6.46 20.42 -2.83
N ARG A 80 -6.12 21.56 -3.44
CA ARG A 80 -7.03 22.71 -3.58
C ARG A 80 -7.74 22.72 -4.94
N ASN A 81 -7.33 21.84 -5.83
CA ASN A 81 -7.89 21.72 -7.17
C ASN A 81 -8.96 20.64 -7.17
N TYR A 82 -10.15 21.00 -7.61
CA TYR A 82 -11.20 20.03 -7.89
C TYR A 82 -10.82 19.17 -9.09
N ALA A 83 -10.84 17.86 -8.89
CA ALA A 83 -10.70 16.88 -9.94
C ALA A 83 -11.62 15.69 -9.65
N LYS A 84 -11.88 14.90 -10.69
CA LYS A 84 -12.65 13.66 -10.56
C LYS A 84 -11.77 12.44 -10.78
N THR A 85 -12.06 11.38 -10.03
CA THR A 85 -11.54 10.03 -10.28
C THR A 85 -12.10 9.50 -11.61
N SER A 86 -11.50 8.42 -12.12
CA SER A 86 -12.03 7.69 -13.28
C SER A 86 -13.48 7.22 -13.08
N ASP A 87 -13.84 6.98 -11.82
CA ASP A 87 -15.17 6.53 -11.41
C ASP A 87 -16.17 7.69 -11.19
N GLY A 88 -15.75 8.93 -11.43
CA GLY A 88 -16.62 10.13 -11.40
C GLY A 88 -16.79 10.79 -10.04
N TYR A 89 -16.04 10.36 -9.02
CA TYR A 89 -16.06 10.92 -7.66
C TYR A 89 -15.02 12.03 -7.51
N GLU A 90 -15.17 12.92 -6.53
CA GLU A 90 -14.12 13.88 -6.19
C GLU A 90 -12.84 13.16 -5.75
N THR A 91 -11.67 13.66 -6.14
CA THR A 91 -10.36 13.02 -5.87
C THR A 91 -9.86 13.13 -4.43
N THR A 92 -10.61 13.79 -3.55
CA THR A 92 -10.29 14.04 -2.13
C THR A 92 -11.52 13.94 -1.26
#